data_AF-A0A5E9B2L4-F1
#
_entry.id   AF-A0A5E9B2L4-F1
#
_cell.length_a   1.000
_cell.length_b   1.000
_cell.length_c   1.000
_cell.angle_alpha   90.00
_cell.angle_beta   90.00
_cell.angle_gamma   90.00
#
_symmetry.space_group_name_H-M   'P 1'
#
loop_
_entity.id
_entity.type
_entity.pdbx_description
1 polymer ?
#
loop_
_entity_poly.entity_id
_entity_poly.type
_entity_poly.pdbx_seq_one_letter_code
_entity_poly.pdbx_strand_id
1 'polypeptide(L)'
;SGSMTSSVTGQPYSSLPTAYLYKQANYSRPPTCGCNAQAGNFTIIGGNPPNPEQSQPDGMAPFIPMPAVKPDPGADPETLANAEGGLDQDAIKRLTTKVPVSPVSMLPPDQRKVRVVGPAFLPDPSAAIDLKAPAPKSAR
;
A
#
# COMPACT_ATOMS: atom_id res chain seq x y z
N SER A 1 -2.55 -13.21 33.02
CA SER A 1 -3.92 -13.71 33.27
C SER A 1 -4.61 -12.72 34.19
N GLY A 2 -5.67 -12.04 33.72
CA GLY A 2 -6.40 -11.06 34.54
C GLY A 2 -7.36 -11.76 35.49
N SER A 3 -7.25 -11.48 36.80
CA SER A 3 -8.21 -11.89 37.81
C SER A 3 -9.44 -10.99 37.74
N MET A 4 -10.43 -11.38 36.93
CA MET A 4 -11.68 -10.64 36.81
C MET A 4 -12.65 -11.12 37.91
N THR A 5 -13.33 -10.21 38.59
CA THR A 5 -14.31 -10.51 39.64
C THR A 5 -15.71 -10.18 39.13
N SER A 6 -16.68 -11.03 39.40
CA SER A 6 -18.07 -10.78 39.02
C SER A 6 -18.67 -9.66 39.86
N SER A 7 -19.28 -8.66 39.23
CA SER A 7 -19.95 -7.55 39.91
C SER A 7 -21.21 -7.99 40.65
N VAL A 8 -21.85 -9.08 40.24
CA VAL A 8 -23.10 -9.58 40.84
C VAL A 8 -22.82 -10.40 42.09
N THR A 9 -21.79 -11.25 42.05
CA THR A 9 -21.53 -12.24 43.11
C THR A 9 -20.30 -11.93 43.96
N GLY A 10 -19.43 -11.00 43.53
CA GLY A 10 -18.19 -10.65 44.22
C GLY A 10 -17.11 -11.74 44.20
N GLN A 11 -17.38 -12.89 43.56
CA GLN A 11 -16.46 -14.02 43.46
C GLN A 11 -15.58 -13.90 42.21
N PRO A 12 -14.38 -14.52 42.19
CA PRO A 12 -13.55 -14.55 40.99
C PRO A 12 -14.30 -15.23 39.84
N TYR A 13 -14.20 -14.65 38.64
CA TYR A 13 -14.94 -15.09 37.45
C TYR A 13 -14.75 -16.58 37.18
N SER A 14 -13.55 -17.13 37.42
CA SER A 14 -13.23 -18.55 37.23
C SER A 14 -13.99 -19.52 38.15
N SER A 15 -14.54 -19.05 39.26
CA SER A 15 -15.30 -19.89 40.21
C SER A 15 -16.78 -20.01 39.85
N LEU A 16 -17.25 -19.23 38.87
CA LEU A 16 -18.65 -19.26 38.47
C LEU A 16 -18.94 -20.45 37.56
N PRO A 17 -20.12 -21.08 37.69
CA PRO A 17 -20.51 -22.21 36.84
C PRO A 17 -20.68 -21.81 35.36
N THR A 18 -20.86 -20.51 35.08
CA THR A 18 -20.97 -19.97 33.72
C THR A 18 -19.65 -19.47 33.14
N ALA A 19 -18.55 -19.60 33.87
CA ALA A 19 -17.25 -19.13 33.45
C ALA A 19 -16.74 -19.91 32.22
N TYR A 20 -16.26 -19.18 31.22
CA TYR A 20 -15.62 -19.75 30.03
C TYR A 20 -16.45 -20.79 29.25
N LEU A 21 -17.77 -20.83 29.42
CA LEU A 21 -18.64 -21.78 28.70
C LEU A 21 -18.45 -21.72 27.17
N TYR A 22 -18.13 -20.53 26.64
CA TYR A 22 -17.86 -20.34 25.21
C TYR A 22 -16.64 -21.12 24.67
N LYS A 23 -15.71 -21.55 25.55
CA LYS A 23 -14.54 -22.36 25.19
C LYS A 23 -14.84 -23.86 25.17
N GLN A 24 -15.97 -24.28 25.75
CA GLN A 24 -16.35 -25.68 25.78
C GLN A 24 -17.00 -26.05 24.44
N ALA A 25 -16.41 -27.02 23.74
CA ALA A 25 -16.91 -27.46 22.44
C ALA A 25 -18.32 -28.09 22.51
N ASN A 26 -18.70 -28.63 23.68
CA ASN A 26 -19.97 -29.35 23.89
C ASN A 26 -21.09 -28.46 24.47
N TYR A 27 -20.84 -27.16 24.64
CA TYR A 27 -21.82 -26.25 25.20
C TYR A 27 -22.65 -25.60 24.08
N SER A 28 -23.92 -26.00 23.94
CA SER A 28 -24.85 -25.27 23.07
C SER A 28 -25.21 -23.93 23.71
N ARG A 29 -24.96 -22.85 22.98
CA ARG A 29 -25.23 -21.49 23.47
C ARG A 29 -26.72 -21.18 23.26
N PRO A 30 -27.40 -20.62 24.26
CA PRO A 30 -28.77 -20.14 24.09
C PRO A 30 -28.85 -19.16 22.90
N PRO A 31 -29.94 -19.20 22.10
CA PRO A 31 -30.08 -18.36 20.91
C PRO A 31 -30.08 -16.86 21.23
N THR A 32 -30.41 -16.49 22.47
CA THR A 32 -30.36 -15.10 22.96
C THR A 32 -28.96 -14.63 23.36
N CYS A 33 -27.95 -15.50 23.31
CA CYS A 33 -26.61 -15.24 23.82
C CYS A 33 -25.56 -15.38 22.71
N GLY A 34 -25.37 -14.30 21.94
CA GLY A 34 -24.37 -14.23 20.88
C GLY A 34 -24.47 -12.96 20.05
N CYS A 35 -23.53 -12.77 19.13
CA CYS A 35 -23.70 -11.78 18.06
C CYS A 35 -24.91 -12.21 17.19
N ASN A 36 -25.81 -11.28 16.86
CA ASN A 36 -27.05 -11.55 16.12
C ASN A 36 -28.10 -12.42 16.88
N ALA A 37 -28.09 -12.38 18.22
CA ALA A 37 -29.01 -13.13 19.08
C ALA A 37 -30.52 -12.82 18.89
N GLN A 38 -30.85 -11.70 18.26
CA GLN A 38 -32.21 -11.36 17.85
C GLN A 38 -32.17 -10.91 16.39
N ALA A 39 -32.77 -11.70 15.49
CA ALA A 39 -33.15 -11.21 14.18
C ALA A 39 -34.28 -10.20 14.37
N GLY A 40 -33.94 -8.91 14.41
CA GLY A 40 -34.94 -7.84 14.37
C GLY A 40 -35.47 -7.64 12.95
N ASN A 41 -36.32 -6.62 12.76
CA ASN A 41 -36.81 -6.18 11.44
C ASN A 41 -35.72 -5.43 10.63
N PHE A 42 -34.49 -5.97 10.59
CA PHE A 42 -33.38 -5.38 9.85
C PHE A 42 -32.63 -6.46 9.09
N THR A 43 -32.11 -6.10 7.92
CA THR A 43 -31.35 -7.01 7.06
C THR A 43 -29.85 -6.79 7.29
N ILE A 44 -29.16 -7.84 7.71
CA ILE A 44 -27.70 -7.83 7.89
C ILE A 44 -27.05 -8.06 6.53
N ILE A 45 -26.44 -7.02 5.96
CA ILE A 45 -25.78 -7.08 4.64
C ILE A 45 -24.35 -7.66 4.74
N GLY A 46 -23.76 -7.73 5.94
CA GLY A 46 -22.45 -8.35 6.17
C GLY A 46 -22.26 -8.88 7.59
N GLY A 47 -21.58 -10.04 7.71
CA GLY A 47 -21.35 -10.75 8.97
C GLY A 47 -21.68 -12.24 8.87
N ASN A 48 -21.43 -13.00 9.93
CA ASN A 48 -21.84 -14.42 10.01
C ASN A 48 -23.36 -14.49 10.29
N PRO A 49 -24.17 -15.14 9.44
CA PRO A 49 -25.61 -15.24 9.65
C PRO A 49 -25.95 -15.93 10.99
N PRO A 50 -27.14 -15.67 11.56
CA PRO A 50 -27.57 -16.32 12.79
C PRO A 50 -27.54 -17.84 12.61
N ASN A 51 -26.94 -18.55 13.56
CA ASN A 51 -26.78 -20.00 13.54
C ASN A 51 -28.17 -20.68 13.52
N PRO A 52 -28.59 -21.31 12.41
CA PRO A 52 -29.74 -22.19 12.43
C PRO A 52 -29.26 -23.50 13.05
N GLU A 53 -29.59 -23.80 14.31
CA GLU A 53 -29.12 -25.05 14.93
C GLU A 53 -29.42 -26.26 14.04
N GLN A 54 -28.39 -27.10 13.83
CA GLN A 54 -28.47 -28.48 13.36
C GLN A 54 -29.11 -28.70 11.98
N SER A 55 -28.28 -28.68 10.94
CA SER A 55 -28.45 -29.60 9.81
C SER A 55 -27.09 -30.21 9.48
N GLN A 56 -26.96 -31.50 9.77
CA GLN A 56 -25.83 -32.37 9.44
C GLN A 56 -25.72 -32.49 7.89
N PRO A 57 -24.58 -32.92 7.33
CA PRO A 57 -24.12 -32.44 6.03
C PRO A 57 -24.88 -33.11 4.90
N ASP A 58 -25.55 -32.31 4.08
CA ASP A 58 -25.75 -32.72 2.70
C ASP A 58 -24.45 -32.44 1.94
N GLY A 59 -23.89 -33.52 1.39
CA GLY A 59 -22.62 -33.57 0.67
C GLY A 59 -22.64 -32.76 -0.63
N MET A 60 -22.71 -31.45 -0.49
CA MET A 60 -22.23 -30.53 -1.50
C MET A 60 -20.92 -29.99 -0.95
N ALA A 61 -19.79 -30.40 -1.54
CA ALA A 61 -18.52 -29.76 -1.22
C ALA A 61 -18.74 -28.24 -1.27
N PRO A 62 -18.41 -27.49 -0.21
CA PRO A 62 -18.60 -26.06 -0.23
C PRO A 62 -17.82 -25.53 -1.44
N PHE A 63 -18.52 -24.88 -2.36
CA PHE A 63 -17.86 -24.09 -3.39
C PHE A 63 -17.17 -22.97 -2.64
N ILE A 64 -15.91 -23.20 -2.25
CA ILE A 64 -15.09 -22.15 -1.65
C ILE A 64 -14.73 -21.24 -2.82
N PRO A 65 -15.30 -20.03 -2.95
CA PRO A 65 -14.84 -19.11 -3.96
C PRO A 65 -13.37 -18.85 -3.68
N MET A 66 -12.50 -19.25 -4.62
CA MET A 66 -11.08 -18.91 -4.51
C MET A 66 -10.99 -17.38 -4.54
N PRO A 67 -10.39 -16.75 -3.52
CA PRO A 67 -10.17 -15.31 -3.54
C PRO A 67 -9.34 -14.97 -4.79
N ALA A 68 -9.83 -14.02 -5.58
CA ALA A 68 -8.98 -13.43 -6.61
C ALA A 68 -7.74 -12.83 -5.92
N VAL A 69 -6.58 -12.99 -6.56
CA VAL A 69 -5.33 -12.41 -6.04
C VAL A 69 -5.56 -10.93 -5.84
N LYS A 70 -5.38 -10.46 -4.60
CA LYS A 70 -5.43 -9.03 -4.27
C LYS A 70 -4.39 -8.35 -5.18
N PRO A 71 -4.78 -7.39 -6.03
CA PRO A 71 -3.83 -6.61 -6.79
C PRO A 71 -2.81 -6.01 -5.82
N ASP A 72 -1.53 -6.09 -6.17
CA ASP A 72 -0.45 -5.53 -5.36
C ASP A 72 -0.82 -4.08 -5.00
N PRO A 73 -0.81 -3.69 -3.70
CA PRO A 73 -1.05 -2.31 -3.30
C PRO A 73 -0.16 -1.28 -4.02
N GLY A 74 0.98 -1.71 -4.57
CA GLY A 74 1.87 -0.90 -5.39
C GLY A 74 1.49 -0.78 -6.88
N ALA A 75 0.45 -1.48 -7.34
CA ALA A 75 -0.04 -1.41 -8.72
C ALA A 75 -1.10 -0.30 -8.86
N ASP A 76 -0.71 0.94 -8.57
CA ASP A 76 -1.52 2.09 -8.99
C ASP A 76 -1.56 2.16 -10.53
N PRO A 77 -2.58 2.82 -11.12
CA PRO A 77 -2.73 2.86 -12.58
C PRO A 77 -1.49 3.39 -13.29
N GLU A 78 -0.73 4.28 -12.65
CA GLU A 78 0.52 4.82 -13.19
C GLU A 78 1.65 3.77 -13.19
N THR A 79 1.79 2.95 -12.14
CA THR A 79 2.78 1.86 -12.12
C THR A 79 2.49 0.81 -13.18
N LEU A 80 1.22 0.51 -13.44
CA LEU A 80 0.82 -0.39 -14.53
C LEU A 80 1.11 0.19 -15.92
N ALA A 81 0.80 1.47 -16.14
CA ALA A 81 1.09 2.15 -17.40
C ALA A 81 2.60 2.25 -17.67
N ASN A 82 3.41 2.49 -16.65
CA ASN A 82 4.88 2.48 -16.77
C ASN A 82 5.42 1.09 -17.13
N ALA A 83 4.87 0.04 -16.52
CA ALA A 83 5.23 -1.35 -16.83
C ALA A 83 4.81 -1.75 -18.27
N GLU A 84 3.60 -1.40 -18.70
CA GLU A 84 3.13 -1.60 -20.08
C GLU A 84 3.97 -0.81 -21.09
N GLY A 85 4.36 0.42 -20.73
CA GLY A 85 5.26 1.26 -21.49
C GLY A 85 6.73 0.82 -21.50
N GLY A 86 7.07 -0.30 -20.85
CA GLY A 86 8.43 -0.84 -20.81
C GLY A 86 9.42 0.03 -20.04
N LEU A 87 8.93 0.93 -19.17
CA LEU A 87 9.77 1.75 -18.29
C LEU A 87 10.13 0.95 -17.03
N ASP A 88 10.94 -0.11 -17.23
CA ASP A 88 11.45 -0.93 -16.14
C ASP A 88 12.73 -0.34 -15.50
N GLN A 89 13.16 -0.91 -14.38
CA GLN A 89 14.35 -0.43 -13.67
C GLN A 89 15.61 -0.48 -14.54
N ASP A 90 15.71 -1.43 -15.47
CA ASP A 90 16.85 -1.56 -16.35
C ASP A 90 16.83 -0.54 -17.51
N ALA A 91 15.65 -0.20 -18.03
CA ALA A 91 15.46 0.92 -18.95
C ALA A 91 15.84 2.24 -18.27
N ILE A 92 15.38 2.48 -17.05
CA ILE A 92 15.76 3.67 -16.26
C ILE A 92 17.28 3.72 -16.09
N LYS A 93 17.92 2.59 -15.74
CA LYS A 93 19.39 2.51 -15.64
C LYS A 93 20.06 2.87 -16.96
N ARG A 94 19.57 2.38 -18.10
CA ARG A 94 20.13 2.70 -19.43
C ARG A 94 19.98 4.19 -19.76
N LEU A 95 18.82 4.77 -19.49
CA LEU A 95 18.52 6.19 -19.73
C LEU A 95 19.35 7.12 -18.83
N THR A 96 19.54 6.76 -17.57
CA THR A 96 20.33 7.56 -16.62
C THR A 96 21.83 7.30 -16.70
N THR A 97 22.26 6.22 -17.38
CA THR A 97 23.68 5.96 -17.59
C THR A 97 24.23 7.08 -18.44
N LYS A 98 25.12 7.88 -17.84
CA LYS A 98 25.78 8.99 -18.52
C LYS A 98 26.52 8.43 -19.74
N VAL A 99 26.00 8.74 -20.93
CA VAL A 99 26.67 8.40 -22.18
C VAL A 99 28.09 8.92 -22.11
N PRO A 100 29.12 8.10 -22.42
CA PRO A 100 30.49 8.56 -22.43
C PRO A 100 30.59 9.79 -23.33
N VAL A 101 31.12 10.86 -22.76
CA VAL A 101 31.27 12.15 -23.43
C VAL A 101 31.98 11.90 -24.76
N SER A 102 31.38 12.34 -25.87
CA SER A 102 31.97 12.18 -27.20
C SER A 102 33.44 12.61 -27.17
N PRO A 103 34.37 11.90 -27.84
CA PRO A 103 35.79 12.23 -27.83
C PRO A 103 36.05 13.68 -28.29
N VAL A 104 35.17 14.26 -29.11
CA VAL A 104 35.24 15.67 -29.54
C VAL A 104 34.98 16.64 -28.37
N SER A 105 34.15 16.25 -27.40
CA SER A 105 33.88 17.05 -26.19
C SER A 105 34.97 16.94 -25.13
N MET A 106 35.89 15.98 -25.24
CA MET A 106 37.09 15.93 -24.39
C MET A 106 38.17 16.93 -24.84
N LEU A 107 38.14 17.37 -26.10
CA LEU A 107 39.07 18.38 -26.58
C LEU A 107 38.75 19.75 -25.94
N PRO A 108 39.78 20.55 -25.61
CA PRO A 108 39.60 21.95 -25.27
C PRO A 108 38.76 22.66 -26.34
N PRO A 109 37.89 23.62 -25.96
CA PRO A 109 36.98 24.29 -26.89
C PRO A 109 37.68 24.83 -28.15
N ASP A 110 38.91 25.33 -28.00
CA ASP A 110 39.72 25.88 -29.09
C ASP A 110 40.19 24.84 -30.13
N GLN A 111 40.19 23.56 -29.77
CA GLN A 111 40.59 22.45 -30.65
C GLN A 111 39.39 21.76 -31.30
N ARG A 112 38.16 22.18 -30.96
CA ARG A 112 36.94 21.61 -31.52
C ARG A 112 36.67 22.22 -32.89
N LYS A 113 36.88 21.43 -33.95
CA LYS A 113 36.54 21.81 -35.33
C LYS A 113 35.02 21.70 -35.59
N VAL A 114 34.23 22.53 -34.90
CA VAL A 114 32.77 22.58 -35.04
C VAL A 114 32.37 23.82 -35.83
N ARG A 115 31.51 23.66 -36.81
CA ARG A 115 30.91 24.79 -37.55
C ARG A 115 29.64 25.21 -36.83
N VAL A 116 29.63 26.39 -36.24
CA VAL A 116 28.44 26.97 -35.61
C VAL A 116 27.58 27.61 -36.70
N VAL A 117 26.34 27.14 -36.84
CA VAL A 117 25.33 27.73 -37.75
C VAL A 117 24.19 28.29 -36.90
N GLY A 118 23.92 29.59 -37.03
CA GLY A 118 22.84 30.28 -36.32
C GLY A 118 23.22 31.71 -35.93
N PRO A 119 22.23 32.57 -35.61
CA PRO A 119 22.46 33.91 -35.11
C PRO A 119 23.08 33.87 -33.70
N ALA A 120 23.97 34.81 -33.40
CA ALA A 120 24.51 35.00 -32.06
C ALA A 120 23.52 35.82 -31.22
N PHE A 121 22.95 35.22 -30.17
CA PHE A 121 21.97 35.88 -29.30
C PHE A 121 22.60 36.63 -28.13
N LEU A 122 23.78 36.19 -27.68
CA LEU A 122 24.48 36.79 -26.55
C LEU A 122 25.77 37.46 -27.05
N PRO A 123 26.10 38.67 -26.55
CA PRO A 123 27.38 39.30 -26.83
C PRO A 123 28.53 38.46 -26.25
N ASP A 124 29.74 38.68 -26.78
CA ASP A 124 30.96 38.08 -26.25
C ASP A 124 31.04 38.31 -24.72
N PRO A 125 31.43 37.30 -23.92
CA PRO A 125 31.54 37.47 -22.46
C PRO A 125 32.48 38.60 -22.05
N SER A 126 33.46 38.98 -22.88
CA SER A 126 34.34 40.13 -22.65
C SER A 126 33.63 41.48 -22.83
N ALA A 127 32.54 41.49 -23.61
CA ALA A 127 31.66 42.64 -23.79
C ALA A 127 30.42 42.58 -22.87
N ALA A 128 30.25 41.50 -22.10
CA ALA A 128 29.18 41.38 -21.13
C ALA A 128 29.47 42.27 -19.91
N ILE A 129 28.47 43.02 -19.49
CA ILE A 129 28.51 43.79 -18.25
C ILE A 129 28.62 42.79 -17.09
N ASP A 130 29.55 43.01 -16.15
CA ASP A 130 29.76 42.18 -14.94
C ASP A 130 28.58 42.30 -13.97
N LEU A 131 27.44 41.74 -14.37
CA LEU A 131 26.26 41.59 -13.53
C LEU A 131 26.47 40.34 -12.67
N LYS A 132 27.09 40.53 -11.49
CA LYS A 132 27.17 39.45 -10.50
C LYS A 132 25.77 39.09 -10.01
N ALA A 133 25.42 37.82 -10.16
CA ALA A 133 24.23 37.27 -9.53
C ALA A 133 24.34 37.47 -8.00
N PRO A 134 23.25 37.89 -7.32
CA PRO A 134 23.24 37.98 -5.86
C PRO A 134 23.61 36.65 -5.22
N ALA A 135 24.34 36.69 -4.09
CA ALA A 135 24.69 35.48 -3.37
C ALA A 135 23.42 34.69 -2.97
N PRO A 136 23.41 33.35 -3.10
CA PRO A 136 22.29 32.54 -2.65
C PRO A 136 22.07 32.75 -1.15
N LYS A 137 20.82 33.03 -0.76
CA LYS A 137 20.46 33.19 0.64
C LYS A 137 20.65 31.86 1.37
N SER A 138 21.37 31.88 2.49
CA SER A 138 21.48 30.70 3.35
C SER A 138 20.09 30.36 3.90
N ALA A 139 19.62 29.15 3.62
CA ALA A 139 18.44 28.59 4.27
C ALA A 139 18.80 28.29 5.74
N ARG A 140 18.03 28.85 6.68
CA ARG A 140 18.11 28.59 8.11
C ARG A 140 16.99 27.66 8.53
#